data_AF-A0A4D9DGL3-F1
#
_entry.id   AF-A0A4D9DGL3-F1
#
_cell.length_a   1.000
_cell.length_b   1.000
_cell.length_c   1.000
_cell.angle_alpha   90.00
_cell.angle_beta   90.00
_cell.angle_gamma   90.00
#
_symmetry.space_group_name_H-M   'P 1'
#
loop_
_entity.id
_entity.type
_entity.pdbx_description
1 polymer ?
#
loop_
_entity_poly.entity_id
_entity_poly.type
_entity_poly.pdbx_seq_one_letter_code
_entity_poly.pdbx_strand_id
1 'polypeptide(L)'
;MGATSKLMLALAIVSCTLFPIGAFCPTVERLPSKRVSASVFMSSSSTYSDIAPSAPARGISSRRDSLFRVATTASALVFLSPFRHPVSAAVKASSTEEAQKAAREIKVALRSMADMQNAASKAEWETVKDLLERPEFKKFESTATTLVRSDLLTAEDKTSLGTIRRFGLTADFIITLGGLESELRAGGVLPPLKGAIVEEDDEGVEKGVNRGEALKFVKLARGALQEIDRITSSVLPEAEQ
;
A
#
# COMPACT_ATOMS: atom_id res chain seq x y z
N MET A 1 38.10 33.10 -22.66
CA MET A 1 37.55 31.77 -22.28
C MET A 1 37.12 31.83 -20.82
N GLY A 2 35.84 31.52 -20.56
CA GLY A 2 35.34 31.01 -19.28
C GLY A 2 35.03 32.03 -18.17
N ALA A 3 33.86 32.69 -18.20
CA ALA A 3 33.30 33.34 -17.00
C ALA A 3 31.79 33.68 -17.10
N THR A 4 30.89 32.71 -17.32
CA THR A 4 29.43 32.95 -17.15
C THR A 4 28.65 31.66 -16.87
N SER A 5 28.77 31.05 -15.69
CA SER A 5 27.84 29.99 -15.23
C SER A 5 27.76 29.88 -13.70
N LYS A 6 27.47 30.98 -13.00
CA LYS A 6 27.18 30.94 -11.56
C LYS A 6 26.14 32.00 -11.17
N LEU A 7 24.88 31.84 -11.58
CA LEU A 7 23.75 32.56 -10.95
C LEU A 7 22.37 32.09 -11.44
N MET A 8 22.05 30.81 -11.27
CA MET A 8 20.66 30.29 -11.43
C MET A 8 20.46 29.10 -10.47
N LEU A 9 20.74 29.30 -9.18
CA LEU A 9 20.42 28.31 -8.14
C LEU A 9 19.92 29.02 -6.87
N ALA A 10 18.86 29.80 -7.02
CA ALA A 10 18.18 30.46 -5.91
C ALA A 10 16.71 30.69 -6.25
N LEU A 11 15.94 29.62 -6.50
CA LEU A 11 14.47 29.71 -6.51
C LEU A 11 13.84 28.31 -6.48
N ALA A 12 13.76 27.67 -5.29
CA ALA A 12 12.77 26.62 -4.99
C ALA A 12 12.90 26.10 -3.53
N ILE A 13 12.92 27.00 -2.55
CA ILE A 13 12.65 26.63 -1.15
C ILE A 13 11.58 27.56 -0.64
N VAL A 14 10.37 27.43 -1.18
CA VAL A 14 9.16 28.03 -0.61
C VAL A 14 8.02 27.05 -0.80
N SER A 15 7.29 26.81 0.28
CA SER A 15 6.03 26.05 0.37
C SER A 15 6.11 24.58 0.83
N CYS A 16 6.86 24.33 1.90
CA CYS A 16 6.46 23.32 2.89
C CYS A 16 5.87 24.07 4.08
N THR A 17 4.54 24.05 4.25
CA THR A 17 3.86 23.92 5.57
C THR A 17 2.34 24.02 5.40
N LEU A 18 1.67 23.13 6.15
CA LEU A 18 0.27 23.18 6.59
C LEU A 18 -0.81 22.72 5.61
N PHE A 19 -1.18 21.44 5.71
CA PHE A 19 -2.57 21.00 5.48
C PHE A 19 -3.05 20.14 6.66
N PRO A 20 -4.22 20.46 7.25
CA PRO A 20 -4.72 19.80 8.46
C PRO A 20 -5.32 18.41 8.17
N ILE A 21 -5.13 17.52 9.13
CA ILE A 21 -5.69 16.16 9.20
C ILE A 21 -7.19 16.29 9.53
N GLY A 22 -8.05 16.05 8.53
CA GLY A 22 -9.49 15.92 8.71
C GLY A 22 -9.89 14.45 8.78
N ALA A 23 -10.36 14.01 9.95
CA ALA A 23 -10.90 12.68 10.20
C ALA A 23 -12.14 12.43 9.31
N PHE A 24 -12.09 11.35 8.53
CA PHE A 24 -13.23 10.90 7.73
C PHE A 24 -13.65 9.51 8.21
N CYS A 25 -14.77 9.44 8.91
CA CYS A 25 -15.48 8.19 9.23
C CYS A 25 -16.26 7.74 7.99
N PRO A 26 -16.07 6.51 7.49
CA PRO A 26 -17.02 5.93 6.55
C PRO A 26 -18.20 5.29 7.31
N THR A 27 -19.39 5.82 7.03
CA THR A 27 -20.70 5.23 7.36
C THR A 27 -20.86 3.90 6.62
N VAL A 28 -20.99 2.80 7.37
CA VAL A 28 -21.25 1.45 6.85
C VAL A 28 -22.73 1.34 6.49
N GLU A 29 -23.03 1.40 5.20
CA GLU A 29 -24.37 1.11 4.69
C GLU A 29 -24.50 -0.40 4.45
N ARG A 30 -25.37 -1.02 5.25
CA ARG A 30 -25.59 -2.47 5.33
C ARG A 30 -26.77 -2.81 4.41
N LEU A 31 -26.51 -3.50 3.30
CA LEU A 31 -27.57 -4.05 2.43
C LEU A 31 -27.70 -5.58 2.59
N PRO A 32 -28.92 -6.14 2.40
CA PRO A 32 -29.28 -7.48 2.83
C PRO A 32 -28.83 -8.58 1.85
N SER A 33 -28.18 -9.61 2.41
CA SER A 33 -27.83 -10.86 1.74
C SER A 33 -29.10 -11.68 1.44
N LYS A 34 -29.40 -11.85 0.15
CA LYS A 34 -30.42 -12.77 -0.35
C LYS A 34 -29.80 -14.15 -0.55
N ARG A 35 -30.46 -15.14 0.06
CA ARG A 35 -30.29 -16.58 -0.14
C ARG A 35 -30.24 -16.96 -1.62
N VAL A 36 -29.28 -17.81 -1.97
CA VAL A 36 -29.50 -18.86 -2.98
C VAL A 36 -29.01 -20.17 -2.39
N SER A 37 -29.93 -21.14 -2.36
CA SER A 37 -29.74 -22.52 -1.93
C SER A 37 -29.27 -23.39 -3.10
N ALA A 38 -28.82 -24.59 -2.72
CA ALA A 38 -28.66 -25.83 -3.51
C ALA A 38 -27.28 -25.99 -4.17
N SER A 39 -26.64 -27.16 -4.18
CA SER A 39 -26.87 -28.47 -3.54
C SER A 39 -25.73 -29.41 -4.01
N VAL A 40 -25.28 -30.34 -3.15
CA VAL A 40 -24.95 -31.77 -3.48
C VAL A 40 -23.72 -31.97 -4.41
N PHE A 41 -22.67 -32.79 -4.15
CA PHE A 41 -22.57 -34.11 -3.54
C PHE A 41 -21.09 -34.53 -3.31
N MET A 42 -20.88 -35.24 -2.19
CA MET A 42 -19.93 -36.29 -1.76
C MET A 42 -18.48 -36.50 -2.27
N SER A 43 -17.68 -36.87 -1.25
CA SER A 43 -16.66 -37.94 -1.18
C SER A 43 -15.19 -37.50 -1.34
N SER A 44 -14.22 -37.86 -0.48
CA SER A 44 -14.12 -38.96 0.49
C SER A 44 -13.06 -38.66 1.59
N SER A 45 -13.28 -39.28 2.76
CA SER A 45 -12.31 -39.89 3.70
C SER A 45 -11.02 -39.15 4.08
N SER A 46 -10.95 -38.71 5.34
CA SER A 46 -9.73 -38.88 6.14
C SER A 46 -10.09 -39.06 7.62
N THR A 47 -9.57 -40.15 8.17
CA THR A 47 -9.58 -40.56 9.56
C THR A 47 -8.86 -39.55 10.44
N TYR A 48 -9.53 -39.01 11.46
CA TYR A 48 -8.86 -38.42 12.62
C TYR A 48 -9.59 -38.79 13.91
N SER A 49 -8.81 -39.35 14.82
CA SER A 49 -9.23 -39.95 16.08
C SER A 49 -9.47 -38.91 17.18
N ASP A 50 -10.44 -39.24 18.03
CA ASP A 50 -10.47 -39.02 19.48
C ASP A 50 -9.94 -37.71 20.08
N ILE A 51 -10.85 -36.79 20.41
CA ILE A 51 -10.79 -36.04 21.66
C ILE A 51 -12.20 -35.96 22.25
N ALA A 52 -12.38 -36.60 23.41
CA ALA A 52 -13.61 -36.56 24.20
C ALA A 52 -13.84 -35.17 24.84
N PRO A 53 -15.05 -34.59 24.76
CA PRO A 53 -15.42 -33.44 25.59
C PRO A 53 -16.22 -33.90 26.81
N SER A 54 -15.61 -33.80 27.99
CA SER A 54 -16.32 -33.82 29.28
C SER A 54 -16.95 -32.45 29.55
N ALA A 55 -18.28 -32.38 29.56
CA ALA A 55 -19.06 -31.31 30.20
C ALA A 55 -19.35 -31.69 31.68
N PRO A 56 -20.15 -30.95 32.46
CA PRO A 56 -20.55 -29.52 32.47
C PRO A 56 -20.35 -28.88 33.86
N ALA A 57 -20.62 -27.56 34.03
CA ALA A 57 -21.52 -27.04 35.09
C ALA A 57 -21.31 -25.55 35.47
N ARG A 58 -22.44 -24.83 35.54
CA ARG A 58 -22.83 -23.76 36.52
C ARG A 58 -22.05 -22.44 36.48
N GLY A 59 -22.64 -21.25 36.48
CA GLY A 59 -24.03 -20.84 36.61
C GLY A 59 -24.12 -19.34 36.97
N ILE A 60 -25.37 -18.87 37.12
CA ILE A 60 -25.83 -17.74 37.96
C ILE A 60 -25.85 -16.32 37.33
N SER A 61 -27.08 -15.94 36.95
CA SER A 61 -27.85 -14.72 37.29
C SER A 61 -27.25 -13.32 37.02
N SER A 62 -27.96 -12.49 36.23
CA SER A 62 -28.93 -11.48 36.68
C SER A 62 -28.31 -10.12 37.01
N ARG A 63 -28.60 -9.11 36.18
CA ARG A 63 -29.13 -7.81 36.61
C ARG A 63 -29.60 -7.00 35.41
N ARG A 64 -30.91 -6.83 35.35
CA ARG A 64 -31.57 -5.71 34.68
C ARG A 64 -31.28 -4.43 35.45
N ASP A 65 -31.52 -3.31 34.76
CA ASP A 65 -32.22 -2.11 35.23
C ASP A 65 -31.47 -0.76 35.17
N SER A 66 -32.28 0.20 34.71
CA SER A 66 -32.23 1.66 34.79
C SER A 66 -31.33 2.38 33.78
N LEU A 67 -31.85 3.04 32.72
CA LEU A 67 -32.66 4.28 32.70
C LEU A 67 -32.08 5.39 33.58
N PHE A 68 -31.52 6.43 32.97
CA PHE A 68 -31.89 7.81 33.32
C PHE A 68 -31.69 8.76 32.13
N ARG A 69 -32.81 9.34 31.70
CA ARG A 69 -32.92 10.54 30.86
C ARG A 69 -32.67 11.77 31.72
N VAL A 70 -31.89 12.73 31.22
CA VAL A 70 -31.98 14.18 31.47
C VAL A 70 -31.41 14.84 30.20
N ALA A 71 -32.17 15.33 29.22
CA ALA A 71 -33.06 16.50 29.15
C ALA A 71 -32.32 17.86 29.31
N THR A 72 -32.50 18.71 28.28
CA THR A 72 -32.45 20.20 28.29
C THR A 72 -31.08 20.86 28.53
N THR A 73 -30.63 21.94 27.91
CA THR A 73 -31.08 22.92 26.90
C THR A 73 -29.90 23.89 26.77
N ALA A 74 -29.45 24.27 25.57
CA ALA A 74 -28.84 25.59 25.33
C ALA A 74 -28.60 25.79 23.83
N SER A 75 -29.40 26.69 23.26
CA SER A 75 -29.18 27.27 21.94
C SER A 75 -27.82 27.97 21.87
N ALA A 76 -27.01 27.60 20.89
CA ALA A 76 -25.98 28.45 20.34
C ALA A 76 -26.22 28.55 18.84
N LEU A 77 -26.67 29.72 18.39
CA LEU A 77 -26.70 30.14 17.00
C LEU A 77 -25.25 30.18 16.47
N VAL A 78 -24.75 29.03 16.04
CA VAL A 78 -23.50 28.97 15.28
C VAL A 78 -23.83 29.44 13.87
N PHE A 79 -23.33 30.62 13.55
CA PHE A 79 -23.30 31.19 12.21
C PHE A 79 -22.95 30.09 11.19
N LEU A 80 -23.91 29.79 10.30
CA LEU A 80 -23.63 29.11 9.04
C LEU A 80 -22.81 30.08 8.17
N SER A 81 -21.52 30.16 8.42
CA SER A 81 -20.58 30.56 7.39
C SER A 81 -20.64 29.50 6.29
N PRO A 82 -20.98 29.82 5.03
CA PRO A 82 -20.79 28.88 3.95
C PRO A 82 -19.28 28.64 3.86
N PHE A 83 -18.84 27.51 4.42
CA PHE A 83 -17.52 26.96 4.15
C PHE A 83 -17.52 26.66 2.65
N ARG A 84 -17.11 27.67 1.85
CA ARG A 84 -16.70 27.45 0.47
C ARG A 84 -15.45 26.60 0.59
N HIS A 85 -15.64 25.28 0.58
CA HIS A 85 -14.53 24.37 0.32
C HIS A 85 -13.86 24.89 -0.96
N PRO A 86 -12.54 25.16 -0.94
CA PRO A 86 -11.85 25.48 -2.17
C PRO A 86 -12.16 24.35 -3.14
N VAL A 87 -12.82 24.70 -4.24
CA VAL A 87 -13.06 23.80 -5.37
C VAL A 87 -11.71 23.18 -5.64
N SER A 88 -11.61 21.87 -5.38
CA SER A 88 -10.42 21.07 -5.64
C SER A 88 -9.89 21.49 -6.99
N ALA A 89 -8.75 22.18 -7.00
CA ALA A 89 -8.08 22.53 -8.24
C ALA A 89 -8.02 21.24 -9.07
N ALA A 90 -8.70 21.24 -10.22
CA ALA A 90 -8.87 20.05 -11.03
C ALA A 90 -7.48 19.49 -11.30
N VAL A 91 -7.15 18.36 -10.67
CA VAL A 91 -5.88 17.69 -10.87
C VAL A 91 -5.88 17.29 -12.34
N LYS A 92 -4.99 17.92 -13.11
CA LYS A 92 -4.95 17.78 -14.56
C LYS A 92 -4.84 16.29 -14.90
N ALA A 93 -5.74 15.80 -15.74
CA ALA A 93 -5.67 14.44 -16.27
C ALA A 93 -4.31 14.24 -16.95
N SER A 94 -3.71 13.06 -16.76
CA SER A 94 -2.46 12.73 -17.45
C SER A 94 -2.71 12.53 -18.93
N SER A 95 -1.73 12.92 -19.76
CA SER A 95 -1.82 12.68 -21.19
C SER A 95 -1.73 11.18 -21.50
N THR A 96 -2.25 10.78 -22.67
CA THR A 96 -2.18 9.39 -23.14
C THR A 96 -0.74 8.90 -23.28
N GLU A 97 0.16 9.75 -23.75
CA GLU A 97 1.59 9.45 -23.88
C GLU A 97 2.26 9.21 -22.52
N GLU A 98 1.94 10.02 -21.51
CA GLU A 98 2.43 9.85 -20.14
C GLU A 98 1.92 8.56 -19.50
N ALA A 99 0.65 8.20 -19.75
CA ALA A 99 0.07 6.95 -19.26
C ALA A 99 0.73 5.72 -19.90
N GLN A 100 0.95 5.73 -21.22
CA GLN A 100 1.68 4.66 -21.91
C GLN A 100 3.12 4.53 -21.43
N LYS A 101 3.80 5.68 -21.23
CA LYS A 101 5.14 5.69 -20.65
C LYS A 101 5.14 5.06 -19.26
N ALA A 102 4.17 5.41 -18.43
CA ALA A 102 4.04 4.84 -17.09
C ALA A 102 3.77 3.33 -17.11
N ALA A 103 2.93 2.84 -18.02
CA ALA A 103 2.71 1.40 -18.21
C ALA A 103 4.01 0.66 -18.64
N ARG A 104 4.82 1.26 -19.53
CA ARG A 104 6.14 0.71 -19.90
C ARG A 104 7.11 0.67 -18.72
N GLU A 105 7.13 1.72 -17.89
CA GLU A 105 7.95 1.76 -16.67
C GLU A 105 7.56 0.64 -15.68
N ILE A 106 6.27 0.30 -15.58
CA ILE A 106 5.80 -0.84 -14.77
C ILE A 106 6.28 -2.18 -15.33
N LYS A 107 6.22 -2.38 -16.66
CA LYS A 107 6.80 -3.57 -17.30
C LYS A 107 8.31 -3.70 -17.02
N VAL A 108 9.04 -2.57 -17.04
CA VAL A 108 10.46 -2.55 -16.69
C VAL A 108 10.67 -2.92 -15.21
N ALA A 109 9.89 -2.34 -14.30
CA ALA A 109 9.92 -2.70 -12.88
C ALA A 109 9.68 -4.20 -12.66
N LEU A 110 8.75 -4.80 -13.41
CA LEU A 110 8.44 -6.22 -13.31
C LEU A 110 9.62 -7.11 -13.73
N ARG A 111 10.37 -6.71 -14.76
CA ARG A 111 11.61 -7.39 -15.15
C ARG A 111 12.69 -7.24 -14.07
N SER A 112 12.89 -6.02 -13.55
CA SER A 112 13.83 -5.76 -12.45
C SER A 112 13.46 -6.54 -11.17
N MET A 113 12.17 -6.80 -10.91
CA MET A 113 11.73 -7.67 -9.81
C MET A 113 12.12 -9.14 -10.00
N ALA A 114 12.15 -9.64 -11.25
CA ALA A 114 12.62 -10.98 -11.53
C ALA A 114 14.14 -11.10 -11.24
N ASP A 115 14.91 -10.10 -11.62
CA ASP A 115 16.34 -10.01 -11.28
C ASP A 115 16.55 -9.94 -9.76
N MET A 116 15.73 -9.16 -9.06
CA MET A 116 15.76 -9.04 -7.60
C MET A 116 15.45 -10.37 -6.91
N GLN A 117 14.46 -11.12 -7.42
CA GLN A 117 14.16 -12.46 -6.92
C GLN A 117 15.31 -13.44 -7.12
N ASN A 118 15.99 -13.37 -8.27
CA ASN A 118 17.16 -14.20 -8.54
C ASN A 118 18.31 -13.85 -7.59
N ALA A 119 18.62 -12.56 -7.40
CA ALA A 119 19.65 -12.09 -6.48
C ALA A 119 19.34 -12.47 -5.02
N ALA A 120 18.12 -12.23 -4.55
CA ALA A 120 17.68 -12.63 -3.22
C ALA A 120 17.74 -14.15 -3.01
N SER A 121 17.45 -14.94 -4.06
CA SER A 121 17.57 -16.41 -4.00
C SER A 121 19.02 -16.86 -3.88
N LYS A 122 20.00 -16.05 -4.31
CA LYS A 122 21.44 -16.33 -4.15
C LYS A 122 22.04 -15.65 -2.92
N ALA A 123 21.23 -14.94 -2.12
CA ALA A 123 21.67 -14.10 -1.01
C ALA A 123 22.67 -12.99 -1.42
N GLU A 124 22.56 -12.50 -2.67
CA GLU A 124 23.35 -11.38 -3.18
C GLU A 124 22.70 -10.05 -2.74
N TRP A 125 22.78 -9.74 -1.44
CA TRP A 125 22.02 -8.63 -0.84
C TRP A 125 22.45 -7.23 -1.31
N GLU A 126 23.71 -7.02 -1.63
CA GLU A 126 24.18 -5.77 -2.25
C GLU A 126 23.55 -5.57 -3.63
N THR A 127 23.45 -6.63 -4.44
CA THR A 127 22.74 -6.57 -5.74
C THR A 127 21.25 -6.25 -5.55
N VAL A 128 20.60 -6.82 -4.53
CA VAL A 128 19.20 -6.50 -4.20
C VAL A 128 19.04 -5.03 -3.82
N LYS A 129 19.97 -4.49 -3.02
CA LYS A 129 20.01 -3.07 -2.66
C LYS A 129 20.20 -2.19 -3.89
N ASP A 130 21.17 -2.49 -4.74
CA ASP A 130 21.40 -1.73 -5.99
C ASP A 130 20.16 -1.75 -6.90
N LEU A 131 19.46 -2.88 -6.95
CA LEU A 131 18.20 -3.01 -7.67
C LEU A 131 17.11 -2.12 -7.07
N LEU A 132 16.98 -2.05 -5.74
CA LEU A 132 16.00 -1.20 -5.05
C LEU A 132 16.25 0.30 -5.23
N GLU A 133 17.49 0.70 -5.48
CA GLU A 133 17.85 2.09 -5.75
C GLU A 133 17.52 2.55 -7.17
N ARG A 134 17.16 1.62 -8.06
CA ARG A 134 16.81 1.95 -9.43
C ARG A 134 15.57 2.85 -9.54
N PRO A 135 15.51 3.73 -10.56
CA PRO A 135 14.45 4.73 -10.69
C PRO A 135 13.06 4.12 -10.82
N GLU A 136 12.93 2.94 -11.42
CA GLU A 136 11.64 2.24 -11.56
C GLU A 136 10.95 1.94 -10.23
N PHE A 137 11.71 1.71 -9.14
CA PHE A 137 11.15 1.50 -7.80
C PHE A 137 11.00 2.80 -7.03
N LYS A 138 12.02 3.68 -7.07
CA LYS A 138 11.97 4.96 -6.35
C LYS A 138 10.90 5.93 -6.88
N LYS A 139 10.55 5.84 -8.16
CA LYS A 139 9.51 6.67 -8.79
C LYS A 139 8.18 5.93 -8.97
N PHE A 140 8.08 4.68 -8.50
CA PHE A 140 6.92 3.83 -8.72
C PHE A 140 5.60 4.48 -8.30
N GLU A 141 5.56 5.13 -7.14
CA GLU A 141 4.35 5.83 -6.65
C GLU A 141 3.91 6.93 -7.61
N SER A 142 4.85 7.70 -8.16
CA SER A 142 4.57 8.73 -9.15
C SER A 142 4.06 8.11 -10.45
N THR A 143 4.71 7.05 -10.92
CA THR A 143 4.32 6.31 -12.13
C THR A 143 2.90 5.73 -12.00
N ALA A 144 2.58 5.08 -10.89
CA ALA A 144 1.24 4.57 -10.60
C ALA A 144 0.20 5.70 -10.50
N THR A 145 0.55 6.82 -9.86
CA THR A 145 -0.33 8.00 -9.76
C THR A 145 -0.66 8.56 -11.14
N THR A 146 0.29 8.59 -12.07
CA THR A 146 0.07 9.01 -13.47
C THR A 146 -0.95 8.12 -14.16
N LEU A 147 -0.91 6.79 -13.92
CA LEU A 147 -1.88 5.85 -14.50
C LEU A 147 -3.28 6.02 -13.94
N VAL A 148 -3.41 6.15 -12.61
CA VAL A 148 -4.72 6.38 -11.96
C VAL A 148 -5.39 7.66 -12.48
N ARG A 149 -4.60 8.68 -12.83
CA ARG A 149 -5.08 9.96 -13.40
C ARG A 149 -5.40 9.90 -14.90
N SER A 150 -5.06 8.81 -15.58
CA SER A 150 -5.27 8.70 -17.04
C SER A 150 -6.70 8.32 -17.36
N ASP A 151 -7.26 8.79 -18.48
CA ASP A 151 -8.61 8.40 -18.92
C ASP A 151 -8.64 7.04 -19.65
N LEU A 152 -7.49 6.39 -19.80
CA LEU A 152 -7.34 5.12 -20.51
C LEU A 152 -7.74 3.90 -19.67
N LEU A 153 -7.74 4.03 -18.34
CA LEU A 153 -8.19 2.97 -17.42
C LEU A 153 -9.65 3.15 -17.05
N THR A 154 -10.36 2.02 -16.91
CA THR A 154 -11.75 2.03 -16.41
C THR A 154 -11.79 2.48 -14.94
N ALA A 155 -12.96 2.92 -14.47
CA ALA A 155 -13.12 3.32 -13.07
C ALA A 155 -12.87 2.15 -12.09
N GLU A 156 -13.18 0.93 -12.50
CA GLU A 156 -12.92 -0.29 -11.74
C GLU A 156 -11.41 -0.56 -11.66
N ASP A 157 -10.70 -0.50 -12.79
CA ASP A 157 -9.24 -0.67 -12.85
C ASP A 157 -8.49 0.36 -12.00
N LYS A 158 -8.92 1.63 -12.05
CA LYS A 158 -8.38 2.71 -11.20
C LYS A 158 -8.56 2.43 -9.71
N THR A 159 -9.69 1.83 -9.36
CA THR A 159 -9.99 1.46 -7.97
C THR A 159 -9.13 0.29 -7.52
N SER A 160 -9.01 -0.75 -8.35
CA SER A 160 -8.16 -1.92 -8.11
C SER A 160 -6.68 -1.58 -8.00
N LEU A 161 -6.17 -0.74 -8.91
CA LEU A 161 -4.78 -0.28 -8.89
C LEU A 161 -4.49 0.53 -7.63
N GLY A 162 -5.43 1.41 -7.25
CA GLY A 162 -5.39 2.23 -6.05
C GLY A 162 -4.16 3.13 -5.96
N THR A 163 -4.12 3.96 -4.91
CA THR A 163 -2.89 4.67 -4.49
C THR A 163 -2.66 4.39 -3.02
N ILE A 164 -1.52 4.81 -2.46
CA ILE A 164 -1.25 4.70 -1.01
C ILE A 164 -2.42 5.17 -0.15
N ARG A 165 -3.15 6.20 -0.58
CA ARG A 165 -4.28 6.76 0.18
C ARG A 165 -5.58 5.97 0.09
N ARG A 166 -5.74 5.11 -0.92
CA ARG A 166 -6.97 4.37 -1.18
C ARG A 166 -6.86 2.86 -0.96
N PHE A 167 -5.70 2.38 -0.51
CA PHE A 167 -5.41 0.96 -0.27
C PHE A 167 -5.76 0.08 -1.50
N GLY A 168 -4.79 -0.10 -2.40
CA GLY A 168 -4.93 -0.99 -3.55
C GLY A 168 -3.60 -1.68 -3.86
N LEU A 169 -3.52 -2.34 -5.02
CA LEU A 169 -2.35 -3.13 -5.41
C LEU A 169 -1.03 -2.33 -5.36
N THR A 170 -1.08 -1.04 -5.73
CA THR A 170 0.06 -0.12 -5.63
C THR A 170 0.56 0.03 -4.19
N ALA A 171 -0.36 0.13 -3.23
CA ALA A 171 -0.01 0.27 -1.82
C ALA A 171 0.61 -1.03 -1.28
N ASP A 172 0.03 -2.18 -1.63
CA ASP A 172 0.56 -3.50 -1.24
C ASP A 172 1.98 -3.70 -1.78
N PHE A 173 2.23 -3.31 -3.03
CA PHE A 173 3.58 -3.35 -3.61
C PHE A 173 4.57 -2.45 -2.85
N ILE A 174 4.21 -1.20 -2.56
CA ILE A 174 5.10 -0.28 -1.85
C ILE A 174 5.37 -0.75 -0.41
N ILE A 175 4.34 -1.25 0.28
CA ILE A 175 4.48 -1.78 1.65
C ILE A 175 5.37 -3.02 1.66
N THR A 176 5.20 -3.94 0.71
CA THR A 176 6.03 -5.16 0.63
C THR A 176 7.47 -4.85 0.27
N LEU A 177 7.73 -3.85 -0.59
CA LEU A 177 9.08 -3.33 -0.83
C LEU A 177 9.67 -2.67 0.42
N GLY A 178 8.87 -1.91 1.18
CA GLY A 178 9.30 -1.33 2.46
C GLY A 178 9.67 -2.40 3.49
N GLY A 179 8.97 -3.54 3.51
CA GLY A 179 9.32 -4.71 4.30
C GLY A 179 10.69 -5.29 3.91
N LEU A 180 10.96 -5.43 2.61
CA LEU A 180 12.27 -5.86 2.13
C LEU A 180 13.40 -4.87 2.51
N GLU A 181 13.17 -3.56 2.36
CA GLU A 181 14.14 -2.54 2.81
C GLU A 181 14.39 -2.61 4.33
N SER A 182 13.36 -2.96 5.11
CA SER A 182 13.50 -3.17 6.56
C SER A 182 14.37 -4.38 6.89
N GLU A 183 14.17 -5.51 6.19
CA GLU A 183 15.00 -6.71 6.36
C GLU A 183 16.48 -6.46 6.00
N LEU A 184 16.72 -5.72 4.92
CA LEU A 184 18.07 -5.36 4.51
C LEU A 184 18.75 -4.42 5.52
N ARG A 185 17.98 -3.52 6.14
CA ARG A 185 18.48 -2.62 7.19
C ARG A 185 18.77 -3.38 8.49
N ALA A 186 17.89 -4.28 8.89
CA ALA A 186 18.11 -5.17 10.02
C ALA A 186 19.35 -6.05 9.81
N GLY A 187 19.59 -6.47 8.57
CA GLY A 187 20.77 -7.21 8.14
C GLY A 187 22.06 -6.40 7.96
N GLY A 188 22.06 -5.09 8.23
CA GLY A 188 23.23 -4.22 8.09
C GLY A 188 23.61 -3.84 6.66
N VAL A 189 22.80 -4.20 5.65
CA VAL A 189 23.07 -3.91 4.22
C VAL A 189 22.66 -2.48 3.85
N LEU A 190 21.53 -2.02 4.39
CA LEU A 190 21.04 -0.66 4.24
C LEU A 190 21.33 0.17 5.50
N PRO A 191 21.64 1.47 5.35
CA PRO A 191 21.86 2.33 6.51
C PRO A 191 20.58 2.49 7.35
N PRO A 192 20.72 2.75 8.67
CA PRO A 192 19.59 3.03 9.53
C PRO A 192 18.83 4.28 9.06
N LEU A 193 17.52 4.30 9.26
CA LEU A 193 16.71 5.49 8.98
C LEU A 193 17.18 6.63 9.91
N LYS A 194 17.37 7.83 9.34
CA LYS A 194 17.73 9.02 10.13
C LYS A 194 16.64 9.27 11.18
N GLY A 195 17.01 9.19 12.46
CA GLY A 195 16.10 9.42 13.58
C GLY A 195 15.42 8.17 14.14
N ALA A 196 15.78 6.96 13.67
CA ALA A 196 15.44 5.76 14.41
C ALA A 196 16.20 5.77 15.74
N ILE A 197 15.46 5.87 16.85
CA ILE A 197 16.00 5.65 18.19
C ILE A 197 16.36 4.17 18.22
N VAL A 198 17.64 3.87 18.08
CA VAL A 198 18.16 2.53 18.28
C VAL A 198 18.08 2.32 19.78
N GLU A 199 17.04 1.63 20.24
CA GLU A 199 17.05 1.05 21.58
C GLU A 199 18.22 0.07 21.58
N GLU A 200 19.28 0.43 22.32
CA GLU A 200 20.48 -0.36 22.51
C GLU A 200 20.12 -1.57 23.36
N ASP A 201 19.42 -2.54 22.76
CA ASP A 201 19.23 -3.85 23.37
C ASP A 201 20.53 -4.66 23.21
N ASP A 202 21.01 -5.11 24.36
CA ASP A 202 22.20 -5.88 24.63
C ASP A 202 22.45 -7.09 23.69
N GLU A 203 23.74 -7.42 23.53
CA GLU A 203 24.31 -8.64 22.94
C GLU A 203 24.32 -8.77 21.40
N GLY A 204 25.32 -8.15 20.77
CA GLY A 204 26.42 -8.83 20.05
C GLY A 204 26.15 -9.88 18.95
N VAL A 205 24.90 -10.15 18.58
CA VAL A 205 24.58 -11.08 17.49
C VAL A 205 24.48 -10.26 16.20
N GLU A 206 25.45 -10.42 15.31
CA GLU A 206 25.36 -9.94 13.93
C GLU A 206 24.12 -10.59 13.28
N LYS A 207 22.99 -9.90 13.35
CA LYS A 207 21.76 -10.33 12.69
C LYS A 207 21.98 -10.11 11.20
N GLY A 208 22.40 -11.15 10.49
CA GLY A 208 22.38 -11.17 9.04
C GLY A 208 20.95 -11.06 8.49
N VAL A 209 20.80 -10.68 7.23
CA VAL A 209 19.50 -10.61 6.54
C VAL A 209 18.75 -11.95 6.67
N ASN A 210 17.51 -11.93 7.15
CA ASN A 210 16.68 -13.13 7.17
C ASN A 210 16.23 -13.49 5.74
N ARG A 211 16.97 -14.42 5.11
CA ARG A 211 16.73 -14.85 3.73
C ARG A 211 15.29 -15.31 3.48
N GLY A 212 14.67 -15.99 4.44
CA GLY A 212 13.31 -16.52 4.30
C GLY A 212 12.28 -15.39 4.20
N GLU A 213 12.43 -14.37 5.06
CA GLU A 213 11.56 -13.19 5.08
C GLU A 213 11.80 -12.29 3.88
N ALA A 214 13.06 -12.02 3.54
CA ALA A 214 13.41 -11.25 2.34
C ALA A 214 12.81 -11.88 1.06
N LEU A 215 12.94 -13.21 0.90
CA LEU A 215 12.34 -13.91 -0.24
C LEU A 215 10.81 -13.86 -0.24
N LYS A 216 10.18 -13.90 0.94
CA LYS A 216 8.72 -13.75 1.07
C LYS A 216 8.29 -12.36 0.58
N PHE A 217 8.96 -11.30 1.01
CA PHE A 217 8.65 -9.94 0.56
C PHE A 217 8.83 -9.78 -0.95
N VAL A 218 9.93 -10.28 -1.52
CA VAL A 218 10.17 -10.22 -2.98
C VAL A 218 9.08 -10.95 -3.76
N LYS A 219 8.65 -12.14 -3.30
CA LYS A 219 7.57 -12.90 -3.96
C LYS A 219 6.22 -12.16 -3.90
N LEU A 220 5.88 -11.59 -2.74
CA LEU A 220 4.65 -10.82 -2.58
C LEU A 220 4.65 -9.56 -3.45
N ALA A 221 5.75 -8.80 -3.44
CA ALA A 221 5.93 -7.62 -4.27
C ALA A 221 5.82 -7.96 -5.76
N ARG A 222 6.46 -9.05 -6.20
CA ARG A 222 6.35 -9.51 -7.60
C ARG A 222 4.91 -9.87 -7.96
N GLY A 223 4.19 -10.59 -7.10
CA GLY A 223 2.80 -10.96 -7.34
C GLY A 223 1.89 -9.73 -7.49
N ALA A 224 2.03 -8.75 -6.58
CA ALA A 224 1.31 -7.49 -6.69
C ALA A 224 1.62 -6.76 -8.00
N LEU A 225 2.90 -6.70 -8.40
CA LEU A 225 3.32 -6.03 -9.62
C LEU A 225 2.83 -6.73 -10.90
N GLN A 226 2.70 -8.07 -10.89
CA GLN A 226 2.10 -8.82 -11.99
C GLN A 226 0.62 -8.48 -12.20
N GLU A 227 -0.14 -8.33 -11.11
CA GLU A 227 -1.54 -7.91 -11.21
C GLU A 227 -1.65 -6.45 -11.69
N ILE A 228 -0.76 -5.57 -11.24
CA ILE A 228 -0.69 -4.18 -11.74
C ILE A 228 -0.36 -4.17 -13.24
N ASP A 229 0.62 -4.95 -13.69
CA ASP A 229 0.98 -5.08 -15.10
C ASP A 229 -0.22 -5.58 -15.93
N ARG A 230 -0.94 -6.60 -15.45
CA ARG A 230 -2.14 -7.13 -16.10
C ARG A 230 -3.21 -6.06 -16.32
N ILE A 231 -3.47 -5.22 -15.32
CA ILE A 231 -4.44 -4.11 -15.41
C ILE A 231 -3.95 -3.06 -16.42
N THR A 232 -2.66 -2.70 -16.33
CA THR A 232 -2.06 -1.61 -17.11
C THR A 232 -1.67 -2.00 -18.54
N SER A 233 -1.63 -3.30 -18.85
CA SER A 233 -1.36 -3.82 -20.20
C SER A 233 -2.34 -3.31 -21.24
N SER A 234 -3.60 -3.08 -20.85
CA SER A 234 -4.66 -2.53 -21.71
C SER A 234 -4.37 -1.12 -22.23
N VAL A 235 -3.48 -0.38 -21.56
CA VAL A 235 -3.11 1.01 -21.89
C VAL A 235 -2.08 1.05 -23.04
N LEU A 236 -1.33 -0.03 -23.24
CA LEU A 236 -0.29 -0.11 -24.26
C LEU A 236 -0.90 -0.41 -25.65
N PRO A 237 -0.31 0.13 -26.73
CA PRO A 237 -0.71 -0.24 -28.08
C PRO A 237 -0.49 -1.75 -28.31
N GLU A 238 -1.32 -2.39 -29.14
CA GLU A 238 -1.28 -3.85 -29.37
C GLU A 238 0.09 -4.39 -29.79
N ALA A 239 0.93 -3.57 -30.42
CA ALA A 239 2.30 -3.93 -30.79
C ALA A 239 3.26 -4.09 -29.58
N GLU A 240 2.90 -3.56 -28.41
CA GLU A 240 3.70 -3.57 -27.17
C GLU A 240 3.03 -4.34 -26.02
N GLN A 241 1.85 -4.91 -26.25
CA GLN A 241 1.14 -5.75 -25.27
C GLN A 241 1.86 -7.08 -25.10
#